data_AF-A0A6N8ZFE2-F1
#
_entry.id   AF-A0A6N8ZFE2-F1
#
_cell.length_a   1.000
_cell.length_b   1.000
_cell.length_c   1.000
_cell.angle_alpha   90.00
_cell.angle_beta   90.00
_cell.angle_gamma   90.00
#
_symmetry.space_group_name_H-M   'P 1'
#
loop_
_entity.id
_entity.type
_entity.pdbx_description
1 polymer ?
#
loop_
_entity_poly.entity_id
_entity_poly.type
_entity_poly.pdbx_seq_one_letter_code
_entity_poly.pdbx_strand_id
1 'polypeptide(L)'
;MPSREPQPIHPGEHLAEFLEELNITQYRLAKTIGVPQVRISDIVHCRRAITADSALRIAKALGTTPEFWLNLQRMYDLDTARATTNLDDIVPLVQSA
;
A
#
# COMPACT_ATOMS: atom_id res chain seq x y z
N MET A 1 1.60 13.89 -27.23
CA MET A 1 0.75 12.88 -26.56
C MET A 1 0.80 13.21 -25.08
N PRO A 2 -0.32 13.47 -24.39
CA PRO A 2 -0.24 13.67 -22.95
C PRO A 2 0.22 12.36 -22.33
N SER A 3 1.40 12.36 -21.71
CA SER A 3 1.87 11.26 -20.90
C SER A 3 0.86 11.08 -19.78
N ARG A 4 0.00 10.07 -19.90
CA ARG A 4 -0.96 9.72 -18.85
C ARG A 4 -0.10 9.32 -17.65
N GLU A 5 -0.05 10.16 -16.63
CA GLU A 5 0.63 9.80 -15.39
C GLU A 5 0.05 8.45 -14.92
N PRO A 6 0.91 7.45 -14.64
CA PRO A 6 0.42 6.14 -14.22
C PRO A 6 -0.44 6.33 -12.96
N GLN A 7 -1.62 5.71 -12.95
CA GLN A 7 -2.49 5.81 -11.79
C GLN A 7 -1.79 5.21 -10.57
N PRO A 8 -1.95 5.80 -9.38
CA PRO A 8 -1.38 5.26 -8.15
C PRO A 8 -1.91 3.84 -7.92
N ILE A 9 -1.02 2.86 -7.79
CA ILE A 9 -1.41 1.47 -7.52
C ILE A 9 -1.51 1.30 -6.01
N HIS A 10 -2.68 0.90 -5.52
CA HIS A 10 -2.84 0.66 -4.09
C HIS A 10 -2.07 -0.60 -3.68
N PRO A 11 -1.35 -0.61 -2.54
CA PRO A 11 -0.58 -1.78 -2.09
C PRO A 11 -1.42 -3.06 -1.91
N GLY A 12 -2.73 -2.90 -1.76
CA GLY A 12 -3.71 -3.98 -1.77
C GLY A 12 -3.80 -4.76 -3.07
N GLU A 13 -3.64 -4.09 -4.22
CA GLU A 13 -3.61 -4.73 -5.53
C GLU A 13 -2.35 -5.61 -5.65
N HIS A 14 -1.20 -5.07 -5.26
CA HIS A 14 0.05 -5.84 -5.17
C HIS A 14 -0.06 -7.03 -4.21
N LEU A 15 -0.75 -6.88 -3.08
CA LEU A 15 -1.01 -8.01 -2.17
C LEU A 15 -1.90 -9.07 -2.84
N ALA A 16 -2.89 -8.67 -3.62
CA ALA A 16 -3.77 -9.58 -4.35
C ALA A 16 -2.98 -10.42 -5.37
N GLU A 17 -2.14 -9.77 -6.18
CA GLU A 17 -1.26 -10.40 -7.16
C GLU A 17 -0.30 -11.38 -6.47
N PHE A 18 0.36 -10.97 -5.38
CA PHE A 18 1.25 -11.85 -4.60
C PHE A 18 0.52 -13.11 -4.09
N LEU A 19 -0.71 -12.94 -3.63
CA LEU A 19 -1.53 -14.06 -3.14
C LEU A 19 -1.92 -15.01 -4.27
N GLU A 20 -2.24 -14.48 -5.44
CA GLU A 20 -2.55 -15.27 -6.64
C GLU A 20 -1.33 -16.06 -7.13
N GLU A 21 -0.17 -15.40 -7.30
CA GLU A 21 1.08 -16.02 -7.74
C GLU A 21 1.53 -17.16 -6.80
N LEU A 22 1.36 -16.97 -5.49
CA LEU A 22 1.73 -17.95 -4.48
C LEU A 22 0.64 -19.01 -4.23
N ASN A 23 -0.52 -18.93 -4.90
CA ASN A 23 -1.69 -19.77 -4.66
C ASN A 23 -2.14 -19.77 -3.17
N ILE A 24 -2.12 -18.60 -2.54
CA ILE A 24 -2.51 -18.38 -1.13
C ILE A 24 -3.84 -17.65 -1.09
N THR A 25 -4.84 -18.21 -0.40
CA THR A 25 -6.12 -17.52 -0.20
C THR A 25 -6.01 -16.41 0.85
N GLN A 26 -6.83 -15.37 0.74
CA GLN A 26 -6.94 -14.31 1.77
C GLN A 26 -7.23 -14.90 3.16
N TYR A 27 -8.09 -15.93 3.23
CA TYR A 27 -8.39 -16.65 4.47
C TYR A 27 -7.14 -17.33 5.05
N ARG A 28 -6.35 -18.01 4.22
CA ARG A 28 -5.10 -18.66 4.65
C ARG A 28 -4.12 -17.63 5.21
N LEU A 29 -3.91 -16.51 4.52
CA LEU A 29 -3.05 -15.44 5.02
C LEU A 29 -3.56 -14.90 6.36
N ALA A 30 -4.85 -14.54 6.45
CA ALA A 30 -5.46 -13.98 7.65
C ALA A 30 -5.30 -14.90 8.86
N LYS A 31 -5.56 -16.20 8.67
CA LYS A 31 -5.39 -17.23 9.71
C LYS A 31 -3.93 -17.34 10.14
N THR A 32 -2.98 -17.36 9.20
CA THR A 32 -1.54 -17.46 9.48
C THR A 32 -1.02 -16.26 10.30
N ILE A 33 -1.49 -15.05 9.99
CA ILE A 33 -1.02 -13.83 10.68
C ILE A 33 -1.87 -13.43 11.89
N GLY A 34 -2.88 -14.23 12.24
CA GLY A 34 -3.71 -14.02 13.42
C GLY A 34 -4.58 -12.77 13.37
N VAL A 35 -5.18 -12.46 12.21
CA VAL A 35 -6.10 -11.32 12.04
C VAL A 35 -7.44 -11.76 11.43
N PRO A 36 -8.53 -11.01 11.62
CA PRO A 36 -9.79 -11.29 10.93
C PRO A 36 -9.63 -11.25 9.41
N GLN A 37 -10.26 -12.18 8.69
CA GLN A 37 -10.22 -12.24 7.21
C GLN A 37 -10.68 -10.92 6.56
N VAL A 38 -11.67 -10.25 7.16
CA VAL A 38 -12.16 -8.93 6.71
C VAL A 38 -11.02 -7.91 6.60
N ARG A 39 -10.02 -7.95 7.50
CA ARG A 39 -8.86 -7.06 7.43
C ARG A 39 -8.07 -7.24 6.14
N ILE A 40 -7.80 -8.49 5.74
CA ILE A 40 -7.08 -8.80 4.50
C ILE A 40 -7.95 -8.48 3.28
N SER A 41 -9.25 -8.79 3.36
CA SER A 41 -10.19 -8.44 2.30
C SER A 41 -10.26 -6.94 2.05
N ASP A 42 -10.33 -6.12 3.10
CA ASP A 42 -10.34 -4.66 2.96
C ASP A 42 -9.05 -4.12 2.38
N ILE A 43 -7.90 -4.71 2.72
CA ILE A 43 -6.62 -4.33 2.12
C ILE A 43 -6.63 -4.65 0.63
N VAL A 44 -6.95 -5.90 0.25
CA VAL A 44 -6.96 -6.37 -1.15
C VAL A 44 -7.93 -5.57 -2.02
N HIS A 45 -9.08 -5.15 -1.48
CA HIS A 45 -10.06 -4.33 -2.20
C HIS A 45 -9.85 -2.82 -2.04
N CYS A 46 -8.66 -2.38 -1.61
CA CYS A 46 -8.29 -0.96 -1.53
C CYS A 46 -9.18 -0.12 -0.60
N ARG A 47 -9.83 -0.76 0.37
CA ARG A 47 -10.67 -0.12 1.41
C ARG A 47 -9.90 0.18 2.69
N ARG A 48 -8.67 -0.35 2.81
CA ARG A 48 -7.82 -0.20 4.00
C ARG A 48 -6.35 -0.12 3.60
N ALA A 49 -5.66 0.87 4.16
CA ALA A 49 -4.22 0.99 4.05
C ALA A 49 -3.47 -0.12 4.80
N ILE A 50 -2.26 -0.45 4.32
CA ILE A 50 -1.32 -1.29 5.05
C ILE A 50 -0.63 -0.47 6.13
N THR A 51 -0.96 -0.78 7.39
CA THR A 51 -0.30 -0.21 8.57
C THR A 51 1.01 -0.93 8.90
N ALA A 52 1.83 -0.38 9.81
CA ALA A 52 3.05 -1.04 10.29
C ALA A 52 2.79 -2.43 10.90
N ASP A 53 1.71 -2.62 11.68
CA ASP A 53 1.31 -3.94 12.21
C ASP A 53 1.01 -4.93 11.07
N SER A 54 0.24 -4.50 10.07
CA SER A 54 -0.06 -5.31 8.89
C SER A 54 1.20 -5.65 8.10
N ALA A 55 2.09 -4.68 7.88
CA ALA A 55 3.34 -4.88 7.14
C ALA A 55 4.25 -5.91 7.84
N LEU A 56 4.44 -5.80 9.16
CA LEU A 56 5.24 -6.75 9.94
C LEU A 56 4.69 -8.18 9.83
N ARG A 57 3.36 -8.31 9.95
CA ARG A 57 2.66 -9.59 9.86
C ARG A 57 2.73 -10.22 8.47
N ILE A 58 2.42 -9.45 7.43
CA ILE A 58 2.43 -9.91 6.04
C ILE A 58 3.85 -10.28 5.63
N ALA A 59 4.84 -9.44 5.96
CA ALA A 59 6.25 -9.70 5.70
C ALA A 59 6.72 -11.03 6.30
N LYS A 60 6.37 -11.27 7.56
CA LYS A 60 6.71 -12.53 8.25
C LYS A 60 6.08 -13.75 7.58
N ALA A 61 4.85 -13.64 7.08
CA ALA A 61 4.13 -14.75 6.46
C ALA A 61 4.55 -15.04 5.02
N LEU A 62 4.92 -14.01 4.25
CA LEU A 62 5.25 -14.10 2.83
C LEU A 62 6.76 -14.09 2.54
N GLY A 63 7.60 -13.99 3.57
CA GLY A 63 9.06 -13.95 3.39
C GLY A 63 9.58 -12.66 2.73
N THR A 64 8.86 -11.56 2.92
CA THR A 64 9.23 -10.22 2.42
C THR A 64 9.67 -9.31 3.56
N THR A 65 9.90 -8.03 3.30
CA THR A 65 10.25 -7.04 4.33
C THR A 65 9.07 -6.13 4.67
N PRO A 66 8.91 -5.68 5.93
CA PRO A 66 7.88 -4.71 6.28
C PRO A 66 8.02 -3.40 5.47
N GLU A 67 9.26 -2.98 5.21
CA GLU A 67 9.59 -1.78 4.45
C GLU A 67 9.08 -1.86 3.01
N PHE A 68 9.11 -3.04 2.38
CA PHE A 68 8.54 -3.23 1.05
C PHE A 68 7.07 -2.79 1.01
N TRP A 69 6.25 -3.28 1.94
CA TRP A 69 4.83 -2.95 2.02
C TRP A 69 4.58 -1.49 2.39
N LEU A 70 5.34 -0.94 3.34
CA LEU A 70 5.20 0.45 3.75
C LEU A 70 5.67 1.43 2.67
N ASN A 71 6.66 1.05 1.86
CA ASN A 71 7.09 1.85 0.72
C ASN A 71 5.99 1.94 -0.34
N LEU A 72 5.30 0.82 -0.64
CA LEU A 72 4.14 0.82 -1.55
C LEU A 72 3.02 1.73 -1.03
N GLN A 73 2.67 1.60 0.25
CA GLN A 73 1.66 2.47 0.88
C GLN A 73 2.06 3.95 0.80
N ARG A 74 3.31 4.27 1.14
CA ARG A 74 3.83 5.65 1.08
C ARG A 74 3.79 6.22 -0.34
N MET A 75 4.16 5.44 -1.35
CA MET A 75 4.10 5.87 -2.75
C MET A 75 2.65 6.16 -3.15
N TYR A 76 1.74 5.22 -2.90
CA TYR A 76 0.31 5.39 -3.17
C TYR A 76 -0.28 6.64 -2.48
N ASP A 77 0.01 6.83 -1.20
CA ASP A 77 -0.49 7.96 -0.41
C ASP A 77 0.04 9.30 -0.95
N LEU A 78 1.33 9.37 -1.30
CA LEU A 78 1.93 10.58 -1.86
C LEU A 78 1.36 10.91 -3.24
N ASP A 79 1.20 9.92 -4.12
CA ASP A 79 0.69 10.16 -5.47
C ASP A 79 -0.80 10.55 -5.44
N THR A 80 -1.58 9.94 -4.55
CA THR A 80 -2.98 10.33 -4.31
C THR A 80 -3.09 11.75 -3.72
N ALA A 81 -2.21 12.08 -2.77
CA ALA A 81 -2.17 13.42 -2.17
C ALA A 81 -1.74 14.47 -3.19
N ARG A 82 -0.74 14.21 -4.04
CA ARG A 82 -0.30 15.12 -5.12
C ARG A 82 -1.43 15.48 -6.08
N ALA A 83 -2.30 14.54 -6.39
CA ALA A 83 -3.43 14.77 -7.31
C ALA A 83 -4.55 15.64 -6.71
N THR A 84 -4.62 15.76 -5.37
CA THR A 84 -5.76 16.37 -4.67
C THR A 84 -5.39 17.58 -3.81
N THR A 85 -4.11 17.71 -3.44
CA THR A 85 -3.64 18.76 -2.55
C THR A 85 -3.28 20.01 -3.34
N ASN A 86 -3.96 21.12 -3.06
CA ASN A 86 -3.55 22.43 -3.56
C ASN A 86 -2.38 22.97 -2.72
N LEU A 87 -1.27 23.30 -3.38
CA LEU A 87 -0.05 23.83 -2.76
C LEU A 87 0.27 25.26 -3.22
N ASP A 88 -0.58 25.89 -4.03
CA ASP A 88 -0.31 27.16 -4.73
C ASP A 88 0.04 28.32 -3.78
N ASP A 89 -0.58 28.34 -2.60
CA ASP A 89 -0.38 29.38 -1.59
C ASP A 89 0.79 29.10 -0.62
N ILE A 90 1.50 27.98 -0.78
CA ILE A 90 2.59 27.58 0.12
C ILE A 90 3.93 28.11 -0.38
N VAL A 91 4.50 29.06 0.35
CA VAL A 91 5.83 29.61 0.08
C VAL A 91 6.88 28.84 0.92
N PRO A 92 7.97 28.30 0.31
CA PRO A 92 9.03 27.62 1.05
C PRO A 92 9.69 28.53 2.10
N LEU A 93 9.81 28.02 3.33
CA LEU A 93 10.46 28.73 4.45
C LEU A 93 11.99 28.78 4.30
N VAL A 94 12.57 27.84 3.56
CA VAL A 94 14.00 27.76 3.30
C VAL A 94 14.18 27.75 1.80
N GLN A 95 14.88 28.75 1.27
CA GLN A 95 15.34 28.72 -0.11
C GLN A 95 16.51 27.74 -0.18
N SER A 96 16.40 26.74 -1.04
CA SER A 96 17.53 25.86 -1.36
C SER A 96 18.69 26.74 -1.84
N ALA A 97 19.82 26.67 -1.13
CA ALA A 97 21.07 27.32 -1.53
C ALA A 97 21.65 26.68 -2.80
#